data_AF-A0A4Q5EDP7-F1
#
_entry.id   AF-A0A4Q5EDP7-F1
#
_cell.length_a   1.000
_cell.length_b   1.000
_cell.length_c   1.000
_cell.angle_alpha   90.00
_cell.angle_beta   90.00
_cell.angle_gamma   90.00
#
_symmetry.space_group_name_H-M   'P 1'
#
loop_
_entity.id
_entity.type
_entity.pdbx_description
1 polymer ?
#
loop_
_entity_poly.entity_id
_entity_poly.type
_entity_poly.pdbx_seq_one_letter_code
_entity_poly.pdbx_strand_id
1 'polypeptide(L)'
;MTILEQILAGLQQKFTGVDTAILTRIATKKAEGVTDETKVNSIVEGISFSDVLNSYGDFRAGDASKTAVSNYEKKHNLKDGKSIENPNPNPNPNPKLEDKTDDMAAIIANAVSAAVKPLSDKLAQFETEKLQATRQEQIMAKAKEYGIPENYAKRCAIKDDEDLDAYFKDLKQEFANDGFKGVTPPESAEKKIEKESESIAKMIDEGTKTIVEQNKN
;
A
#
# COMPACT_ATOMS: atom_id res chain seq x y z
N MET A 1 23.98 17.19 -27.34
CA MET A 1 23.73 17.29 -25.89
C MET A 1 24.57 18.46 -25.40
N THR A 2 23.97 19.45 -24.76
CA THR A 2 24.68 20.63 -24.25
C THR A 2 25.50 20.27 -23.00
N ILE A 3 26.51 21.08 -22.66
CA ILE A 3 27.32 20.93 -21.43
C ILE A 3 26.41 20.86 -20.19
N LEU A 4 25.35 21.67 -20.14
CA LEU A 4 24.35 21.63 -19.08
C LEU A 4 23.63 20.28 -19.01
N GLU A 5 23.17 19.76 -20.15
CA GLU A 5 22.49 18.47 -20.22
C GLU A 5 23.42 17.31 -19.82
N GLN A 6 24.69 17.36 -20.22
CA GLN A 6 25.69 16.35 -19.84
C GLN A 6 25.98 16.38 -18.33
N ILE A 7 26.13 17.57 -17.73
CA ILE A 7 26.30 17.73 -16.27
C ILE A 7 25.04 17.24 -15.53
N LEU A 8 23.85 17.60 -16.01
CA LEU A 8 22.60 17.18 -15.40
C LEU A 8 22.43 15.65 -15.42
N ALA A 9 22.72 15.02 -16.55
CA ALA A 9 22.65 13.56 -16.68
C ALA A 9 23.62 12.87 -15.71
N GLY A 10 24.85 13.37 -15.58
CA GLY A 10 25.83 12.87 -14.62
C GLY A 10 25.39 13.05 -13.16
N LEU A 11 24.76 14.20 -12.84
CA LEU A 11 24.22 14.46 -11.51
C LEU A 11 23.02 13.57 -11.17
N GLN A 12 22.14 13.29 -12.12
CA GLN A 12 21.00 12.38 -11.93
C GLN A 12 21.45 10.95 -11.66
N GLN A 13 22.54 10.50 -12.30
CA GLN A 13 23.14 9.19 -12.02
C GLN A 13 23.82 9.15 -10.64
N LYS A 14 24.52 10.23 -10.25
CA LYS A 14 25.27 10.30 -9.00
C LYS A 14 24.37 10.47 -7.77
N PHE A 15 23.28 11.23 -7.89
CA PHE A 15 22.37 11.57 -6.79
C PHE A 15 20.97 11.03 -7.06
N THR A 16 20.83 9.70 -6.99
CA THR A 16 19.55 9.04 -7.16
C THR A 16 18.57 9.44 -6.04
N GLY A 17 17.32 9.75 -6.41
CA GLY A 17 16.28 10.18 -5.47
C GLY A 17 16.29 11.67 -5.09
N VAL A 18 17.20 12.49 -5.64
CA VAL A 18 17.15 13.95 -5.50
C VAL A 18 16.24 14.55 -6.58
N ASP A 19 15.43 15.53 -6.22
CA ASP A 19 14.52 16.22 -7.13
C ASP A 19 15.26 16.84 -8.34
N THR A 20 14.72 16.60 -9.54
CA THR A 20 15.32 17.04 -10.80
C THR A 20 15.46 18.56 -10.90
N ALA A 21 14.58 19.35 -10.29
CA ALA A 21 14.70 20.81 -10.29
C ALA A 21 15.92 21.29 -9.49
N ILE A 22 16.25 20.58 -8.40
CA ILE A 22 17.42 20.87 -7.57
C ILE A 22 18.70 20.54 -8.32
N LEU A 23 18.76 19.37 -8.97
CA LEU A 23 19.90 18.96 -9.80
C LEU A 23 20.06 19.87 -11.03
N THR A 24 18.95 20.25 -11.67
CA THR A 24 18.94 21.20 -12.80
C THR A 24 19.58 22.51 -12.40
N ARG A 25 19.23 23.08 -11.24
CA ARG A 25 19.81 24.35 -10.81
C ARG A 25 21.31 24.23 -10.50
N ILE A 26 21.75 23.13 -9.90
CA ILE A 26 23.18 22.89 -9.67
C ILE A 26 23.91 22.78 -11.02
N ALA A 27 23.35 22.02 -11.96
CA ALA A 27 23.88 21.91 -13.31
C ALA A 27 23.95 23.27 -14.02
N THR A 28 22.92 24.12 -13.92
CA THR A 28 22.94 25.48 -14.49
C THR A 28 24.05 26.33 -13.88
N LYS A 29 24.18 26.37 -12.54
CA LYS A 29 25.24 27.14 -11.86
C LYS A 29 26.64 26.62 -12.18
N LYS A 30 26.79 25.32 -12.42
CA LYS A 30 28.09 24.68 -12.69
C LYS A 30 28.46 24.65 -14.17
N ALA A 31 27.47 24.73 -15.06
CA ALA A 31 27.67 24.90 -16.50
C ALA A 31 27.99 26.35 -16.87
N GLU A 32 27.69 27.31 -15.98
CA GLU A 32 27.98 28.72 -16.20
C GLU A 32 29.50 28.95 -16.40
N GLY A 33 29.87 29.50 -17.55
CA GLY A 33 31.27 29.74 -17.91
C GLY A 33 32.05 28.49 -18.35
N VAL A 34 31.42 27.32 -18.45
CA VAL A 34 32.07 26.09 -18.95
C VAL A 34 31.86 25.98 -20.45
N THR A 35 32.98 26.04 -21.19
CA THR A 35 32.99 25.93 -22.66
C THR A 35 33.65 24.64 -23.15
N ASP A 36 34.18 23.83 -22.23
CA ASP A 36 34.97 22.64 -22.51
C ASP A 36 34.25 21.39 -21.98
N GLU A 37 33.78 20.56 -22.90
CA GLU A 37 33.05 19.32 -22.59
C GLU A 37 33.92 18.31 -21.82
N THR A 38 35.24 18.36 -21.95
CA THR A 38 36.13 17.42 -21.25
C THR A 38 36.12 17.61 -19.73
N LYS A 39 35.69 18.79 -19.25
CA LYS A 39 35.61 19.12 -17.82
C LYS A 39 34.33 18.65 -17.15
N VAL A 40 33.35 18.19 -17.93
CA VAL A 40 32.02 17.81 -17.42
C VAL A 40 32.11 16.71 -16.35
N ASN A 41 32.89 15.66 -16.59
CA ASN A 41 33.04 14.58 -15.62
C ASN A 41 33.66 15.06 -14.31
N SER A 42 34.72 15.88 -14.37
CA SER A 42 35.36 16.46 -13.18
C SER A 42 34.41 17.39 -12.41
N ILE A 43 33.55 18.14 -13.11
CA ILE A 43 32.53 18.98 -12.48
C ILE A 43 31.51 18.12 -11.73
N VAL A 44 30.99 17.06 -12.36
CA VAL A 44 30.01 16.15 -11.75
C VAL A 44 30.62 15.44 -10.53
N GLU A 45 31.88 14.99 -10.63
CA GLU A 45 32.59 14.35 -9.53
C GLU A 45 32.87 15.30 -8.36
N GLY A 46 33.19 16.57 -8.65
CA GLY A 46 33.46 17.59 -7.64
C GLY A 46 32.22 18.07 -6.87
N ILE A 47 31.00 17.76 -7.33
CA ILE A 47 29.76 18.14 -6.64
C ILE A 47 29.46 17.16 -5.50
N SER A 48 29.28 17.68 -4.29
CA SER A 48 29.04 16.90 -3.08
C SER A 48 27.57 16.96 -2.64
N PHE A 49 27.18 16.11 -1.69
CA PHE A 49 25.84 16.19 -1.09
C PHE A 49 25.59 17.52 -0.35
N SER A 50 26.65 18.18 0.13
CA SER A 50 26.55 19.52 0.73
C SER A 50 26.06 20.55 -0.29
N ASP A 51 26.53 20.47 -1.54
CA ASP A 51 26.07 21.34 -2.62
C ASP A 51 24.58 21.13 -2.94
N VAL A 52 24.13 19.88 -2.84
CA VAL A 52 22.70 19.52 -2.99
C VAL A 52 21.86 20.15 -1.87
N LEU A 53 22.28 20.01 -0.61
CA LEU A 53 21.57 20.60 0.53
C LEU A 53 21.54 22.14 0.48
N ASN A 54 22.66 22.76 0.10
CA ASN A 54 22.73 24.22 -0.06
C ASN A 54 21.81 24.70 -1.19
N SER A 55 21.72 23.94 -2.28
CA SER A 55 20.74 24.15 -3.34
C SER A 55 19.32 24.11 -2.72
N TYR A 56 18.93 23.07 -2.00
CA TYR A 56 17.60 23.04 -1.34
C TYR A 56 17.30 24.28 -0.48
N GLY A 57 18.25 24.74 0.33
CA GLY A 57 18.11 25.97 1.11
C GLY A 57 17.85 27.21 0.25
N ASP A 58 18.68 27.41 -0.78
CA ASP A 58 18.57 28.51 -1.74
C ASP A 58 17.23 28.47 -2.51
N PHE A 59 16.67 27.28 -2.77
CA PHE A 59 15.40 27.15 -3.49
C PHE A 59 14.26 27.74 -2.67
N ARG A 60 14.22 27.40 -1.38
CA ARG A 60 13.18 27.87 -0.46
C ARG A 60 13.31 29.36 -0.16
N ALA A 61 14.54 29.88 -0.04
CA ALA A 61 14.78 31.31 0.17
C ALA A 61 14.43 32.15 -1.07
N GLY A 62 14.75 31.66 -2.27
CA GLY A 62 14.48 32.33 -3.53
C GLY A 62 12.99 32.44 -3.85
N ASP A 63 12.22 31.37 -3.63
CA ASP A 63 10.78 31.34 -3.93
C ASP A 63 9.98 32.25 -3.00
N ALA A 64 10.35 32.30 -1.72
CA ALA A 64 9.79 33.24 -0.75
C ALA A 64 10.06 34.70 -1.15
N SER A 65 11.28 35.01 -1.60
CA SER A 65 11.67 36.36 -2.00
C SER A 65 10.95 36.82 -3.27
N LYS A 66 10.86 35.96 -4.29
CA LYS A 66 10.14 36.26 -5.55
C LYS A 66 8.65 36.45 -5.32
N THR A 67 8.05 35.62 -4.48
CA THR A 67 6.63 35.74 -4.11
C THR A 67 6.37 37.03 -3.34
N ALA A 68 7.23 37.38 -2.38
CA ALA A 68 7.12 38.62 -1.62
C ALA A 68 7.21 39.86 -2.53
N VAL A 69 8.19 39.90 -3.45
CA VAL A 69 8.35 40.99 -4.41
C VAL A 69 7.14 41.06 -5.35
N SER A 70 6.69 39.94 -5.91
CA SER A 70 5.53 39.93 -6.81
C SER A 70 4.24 40.38 -6.12
N ASN A 71 4.02 39.97 -4.88
CA ASN A 71 2.85 40.38 -4.10
C ASN A 71 2.92 41.87 -3.74
N TYR A 72 4.10 42.38 -3.39
CA TYR A 72 4.32 43.80 -3.14
C TYR A 72 4.09 44.64 -4.40
N GLU A 73 4.66 44.22 -5.53
CA GLU A 73 4.50 44.86 -6.83
C GLU A 73 3.03 44.96 -7.26
N LYS A 74 2.29 43.85 -7.13
CA LYS A 74 0.84 43.84 -7.40
C LYS A 74 0.06 44.77 -6.47
N LYS A 75 0.37 44.76 -5.18
CA LYS A 75 -0.32 45.60 -4.18
C LYS A 75 -0.10 47.10 -4.43
N HIS A 76 1.07 47.46 -4.94
CA HIS A 76 1.47 48.86 -5.12
C HIS A 76 1.46 49.34 -6.57
N ASN A 77 0.92 48.56 -7.51
CA ASN A 77 0.95 48.85 -8.96
C ASN A 77 2.37 49.23 -9.41
N LEU A 78 3.34 48.38 -9.05
CA LEU A 78 4.72 48.50 -9.46
C LEU A 78 5.06 47.35 -10.40
N LYS A 79 6.04 47.57 -11.28
CA LYS A 79 6.71 46.51 -12.02
C LYS A 79 8.20 46.80 -12.03
N ASP A 80 8.99 45.83 -11.58
CA ASP A 80 10.45 45.95 -11.41
C ASP A 80 10.84 47.17 -10.55
N GLY A 81 10.07 47.40 -9.48
CA GLY A 81 10.25 48.53 -8.57
C GLY A 81 9.87 49.92 -9.13
N LYS A 82 9.34 50.00 -10.36
CA LYS A 82 8.88 51.26 -10.96
C LYS A 82 7.36 51.31 -11.01
N SER A 83 6.80 52.49 -10.74
CA SER A 83 5.36 52.73 -10.94
C SER A 83 5.03 52.50 -12.41
N ILE A 84 4.04 51.65 -12.64
CA ILE A 84 3.43 51.51 -13.96
C ILE A 84 2.41 52.64 -14.07
N GLU A 85 2.73 53.63 -14.91
CA GLU A 85 1.82 54.72 -15.26
C GLU A 85 0.61 54.12 -15.98
N ASN A 86 -0.51 53.99 -15.28
CA ASN A 86 -1.77 53.66 -15.90
C ASN A 86 -2.41 54.99 -16.36
N PRO A 87 -2.77 55.15 -17.65
CA PRO A 87 -3.31 56.40 -18.19
C PRO A 87 -4.80 56.56 -17.82
N ASN A 88 -5.15 56.54 -16.54
CA ASN A 88 -6.51 56.86 -16.11
C ASN A 88 -6.55 57.58 -14.75
N PRO A 89 -6.86 58.89 -14.71
CA PRO A 89 -7.12 59.60 -13.48
C PRO A 89 -8.61 59.54 -13.18
N ASN A 90 -9.04 58.78 -12.16
CA ASN A 90 -10.18 59.23 -11.36
C ASN A 90 -10.18 58.60 -9.96
N PRO A 91 -10.45 59.38 -8.89
CA PRO A 91 -10.53 58.89 -7.53
C PRO A 91 -11.92 58.29 -7.31
N ASN A 92 -11.95 56.97 -7.10
CA ASN A 92 -12.98 56.22 -6.38
C ASN A 92 -14.44 56.71 -6.50
N PRO A 93 -15.29 56.07 -7.31
CA PRO A 93 -16.56 55.62 -6.81
C PRO A 93 -16.32 54.23 -6.22
N ASN A 94 -16.52 54.10 -4.92
CA ASN A 94 -16.69 52.82 -4.24
C ASN A 94 -17.54 51.91 -5.15
N PRO A 95 -16.96 50.91 -5.84
CA PRO A 95 -17.78 49.86 -6.40
C PRO A 95 -18.34 49.22 -5.14
N LYS A 96 -19.65 49.13 -5.04
CA LYS A 96 -20.22 48.05 -4.23
C LYS A 96 -19.42 46.82 -4.61
N LEU A 97 -18.65 46.27 -3.67
CA LEU A 97 -18.23 44.89 -3.74
C LEU A 97 -19.55 44.13 -3.81
N GLU A 98 -20.05 43.88 -5.01
CA GLU A 98 -20.86 42.70 -5.21
C GLU A 98 -19.90 41.54 -4.95
N ASP A 99 -20.19 40.81 -3.89
CA ASP A 99 -19.56 39.58 -3.41
C ASP A 99 -18.93 38.73 -4.53
N LYS A 100 -17.66 39.00 -4.85
CA LYS A 100 -16.82 38.17 -5.75
C LYS A 100 -15.46 37.81 -5.17
N THR A 101 -15.21 38.18 -3.91
CA THR A 101 -14.11 37.60 -3.13
C THR A 101 -14.41 36.16 -2.74
N ASP A 102 -15.69 35.83 -2.55
CA ASP A 102 -16.15 34.47 -2.28
C ASP A 102 -15.92 33.53 -3.48
N ASP A 103 -16.03 34.03 -4.71
CA ASP A 103 -15.82 33.20 -5.91
C ASP A 103 -14.36 32.76 -6.06
N MET A 104 -13.38 33.65 -5.87
CA MET A 104 -11.97 33.26 -5.99
C MET A 104 -11.55 32.32 -4.84
N ALA A 105 -12.02 32.61 -3.61
CA ALA A 105 -11.79 31.73 -2.47
C ALA A 105 -12.45 30.36 -2.67
N ALA A 106 -13.67 30.32 -3.20
CA ALA A 106 -14.38 29.08 -3.54
C ALA A 106 -13.70 28.32 -4.68
N ILE A 107 -13.19 29.00 -5.72
CA ILE A 107 -12.43 28.37 -6.81
C ILE A 107 -11.14 27.73 -6.28
N ILE A 108 -10.40 28.44 -5.43
CA ILE A 108 -9.17 27.91 -4.82
C ILE A 108 -9.51 26.75 -3.87
N ALA A 109 -10.54 26.89 -3.03
CA ALA A 109 -10.98 25.82 -2.14
C ALA A 109 -11.45 24.58 -2.91
N ASN A 110 -12.17 24.75 -4.02
CA ASN A 110 -12.60 23.66 -4.89
C ASN A 110 -11.41 22.99 -5.60
N ALA A 111 -10.43 23.75 -6.09
CA ALA A 111 -9.25 23.19 -6.73
C ALA A 111 -8.36 22.42 -5.73
N VAL A 112 -8.14 22.99 -4.53
CA VAL A 112 -7.42 22.32 -3.44
C VAL A 112 -8.18 21.10 -2.95
N SER A 113 -9.49 21.20 -2.73
CA SER A 113 -10.31 20.06 -2.33
C SER A 113 -10.32 18.98 -3.41
N ALA A 114 -10.38 19.32 -4.69
CA ALA A 114 -10.33 18.34 -5.78
C ALA A 114 -8.97 17.63 -5.88
N ALA A 115 -7.88 18.31 -5.54
CA ALA A 115 -6.54 17.71 -5.52
C ALA A 115 -6.28 16.88 -4.25
N VAL A 116 -6.78 17.32 -3.10
CA VAL A 116 -6.54 16.68 -1.79
C VAL A 116 -7.52 15.55 -1.50
N LYS A 117 -8.78 15.64 -1.95
CA LYS A 117 -9.79 14.59 -1.77
C LYS A 117 -9.36 13.22 -2.27
N PRO A 118 -8.83 13.03 -3.49
CA PRO A 118 -8.37 11.71 -3.93
C PRO A 118 -7.16 11.21 -3.13
N LEU A 119 -6.34 12.09 -2.57
CA LEU A 119 -5.24 11.70 -1.69
C LEU A 119 -5.75 11.26 -0.32
N SER A 120 -6.74 11.97 0.23
CA SER A 120 -7.42 11.62 1.48
C SER A 120 -8.16 10.29 1.36
N ASP A 121 -8.88 10.09 0.25
CA ASP A 121 -9.61 8.84 -0.02
C ASP A 121 -8.62 7.66 -0.15
N LYS A 122 -7.47 7.86 -0.84
CA LYS A 122 -6.40 6.86 -0.91
C LYS A 122 -5.75 6.58 0.44
N LEU A 123 -5.56 7.59 1.29
CA LEU A 123 -4.98 7.41 2.61
C LEU A 123 -5.92 6.57 3.49
N ALA A 124 -7.21 6.89 3.51
CA ALA A 124 -8.21 6.12 4.24
C ALA A 124 -8.32 4.68 3.72
N GLN A 125 -8.24 4.50 2.40
CA GLN A 125 -8.20 3.17 1.79
C GLN A 125 -6.95 2.39 2.21
N PHE A 126 -5.79 3.04 2.21
CA PHE A 126 -4.52 2.41 2.61
C PHE A 126 -4.51 2.03 4.09
N GLU A 127 -5.02 2.90 4.96
CA GLU A 127 -5.18 2.59 6.38
C GLU A 127 -6.10 1.38 6.60
N THR A 128 -7.21 1.32 5.86
CA THR A 128 -8.15 0.19 5.91
C THR A 128 -7.50 -1.10 5.39
N GLU A 129 -6.80 -1.04 4.26
CA GLU A 129 -6.11 -2.19 3.67
C GLU A 129 -4.99 -2.71 4.59
N LYS A 130 -4.25 -1.79 5.23
CA LYS A 130 -3.21 -2.16 6.20
C LYS A 130 -3.80 -2.82 7.44
N LEU A 131 -4.93 -2.34 7.95
CA LEU A 131 -5.65 -2.96 9.06
C LEU A 131 -6.13 -4.37 8.69
N GLN A 132 -6.73 -4.54 7.52
CA GLN A 132 -7.17 -5.83 7.00
C GLN A 132 -6.00 -6.81 6.83
N ALA A 133 -4.88 -6.37 6.24
CA ALA A 133 -3.69 -7.19 6.08
C ALA A 133 -3.11 -7.63 7.44
N THR A 134 -3.00 -6.70 8.39
CA THR A 134 -2.53 -6.99 9.76
C THR A 134 -3.44 -8.01 10.45
N ARG A 135 -4.76 -7.85 10.31
CA ARG A 135 -5.75 -8.79 10.87
C ARG A 135 -5.63 -10.17 10.23
N GLN A 136 -5.43 -10.24 8.92
CA GLN A 136 -5.26 -11.49 8.21
C GLN A 136 -3.97 -12.23 8.63
N GLU A 137 -2.88 -11.51 8.86
CA GLU A 137 -1.65 -12.09 9.45
C GLU A 137 -1.90 -12.67 10.85
N GLN A 138 -2.63 -11.95 11.71
CA GLN A 138 -3.00 -12.45 13.05
C GLN A 138 -3.85 -13.71 12.96
N ILE A 139 -4.83 -13.73 12.06
CA ILE A 139 -5.68 -14.89 11.78
C ILE A 139 -4.81 -16.09 11.36
N MET A 140 -3.88 -15.90 10.42
CA MET A 140 -3.00 -16.97 9.94
C MET A 140 -2.06 -17.48 11.04
N ALA A 141 -1.52 -16.59 11.87
CA ALA A 141 -0.66 -16.95 12.99
C ALA A 141 -1.42 -17.80 14.03
N LYS A 142 -2.62 -17.37 14.42
CA LYS A 142 -3.48 -18.11 15.35
C LYS A 142 -3.97 -19.43 14.78
N ALA A 143 -4.39 -19.47 13.51
CA ALA A 143 -4.75 -20.71 12.82
C ALA A 143 -3.62 -21.75 12.90
N LYS A 144 -2.38 -21.32 12.64
CA LYS A 144 -1.20 -22.18 12.72
C LYS A 144 -0.94 -22.69 14.14
N GLU A 145 -1.12 -21.85 15.16
CA GLU A 145 -1.02 -22.24 16.58
C GLU A 145 -2.01 -23.36 16.94
N TYR A 146 -3.24 -23.28 16.42
CA TYR A 146 -4.28 -24.29 16.64
C TYR A 146 -4.14 -25.53 15.74
N GLY A 147 -3.19 -25.54 14.80
CA GLY A 147 -2.96 -26.65 13.87
C GLY A 147 -3.91 -26.67 12.67
N ILE A 148 -4.53 -25.54 12.36
CA ILE A 148 -5.48 -25.37 11.26
C ILE A 148 -4.68 -25.10 9.98
N PRO A 149 -4.88 -25.87 8.90
CA PRO A 149 -4.19 -25.63 7.63
C PRO A 149 -4.48 -24.24 7.05
N GLU A 150 -3.46 -23.60 6.49
CA GLU A 150 -3.54 -22.23 5.95
C GLU A 150 -4.62 -22.07 4.87
N ASN A 151 -4.80 -23.09 4.02
CA ASN A 151 -5.84 -23.11 2.99
C ASN A 151 -7.27 -23.05 3.56
N TYR A 152 -7.46 -23.57 4.77
CA TYR A 152 -8.74 -23.48 5.48
C TYR A 152 -8.88 -22.12 6.16
N ALA A 153 -7.85 -21.66 6.87
CA ALA A 153 -7.84 -20.37 7.55
C ALA A 153 -8.15 -19.20 6.61
N LYS A 154 -7.60 -19.22 5.38
CA LYS A 154 -7.87 -18.20 4.34
C LYS A 154 -9.33 -18.15 3.86
N ARG A 155 -10.10 -19.22 4.09
CA ARG A 155 -11.52 -19.30 3.73
C ARG A 155 -12.45 -18.95 4.89
N CYS A 156 -11.91 -18.79 6.10
CA CYS A 156 -12.68 -18.37 7.25
C CYS A 156 -12.99 -16.88 7.14
N ALA A 157 -14.28 -16.54 7.05
CA ALA A 157 -14.75 -15.17 7.12
C ALA A 157 -14.86 -14.73 8.59
N ILE A 158 -13.71 -14.42 9.20
CA ILE A 158 -13.63 -14.00 10.60
C ILE A 158 -13.83 -12.49 10.68
N LYS A 159 -14.70 -12.02 11.57
CA LYS A 159 -14.95 -10.59 11.76
C LYS A 159 -13.78 -9.91 12.46
N ASP A 160 -13.68 -8.59 12.29
CA ASP A 160 -12.59 -7.80 12.87
C ASP A 160 -12.62 -7.78 14.40
N ASP A 161 -13.80 -7.92 15.01
CA ASP A 161 -14.06 -7.92 16.46
C ASP A 161 -14.09 -9.31 17.10
N GLU A 162 -13.96 -10.37 16.29
CA GLU A 162 -14.04 -11.75 16.77
C GLU A 162 -12.82 -12.13 17.63
N ASP A 163 -13.06 -12.88 18.71
CA ASP A 163 -11.99 -13.49 19.49
C ASP A 163 -11.39 -14.67 18.70
N LEU A 164 -10.18 -14.45 18.16
CA LEU A 164 -9.47 -15.46 17.38
C LEU A 164 -9.18 -16.73 18.19
N ASP A 165 -8.96 -16.61 19.49
CA ASP A 165 -8.60 -17.75 20.33
C ASP A 165 -9.81 -18.66 20.54
N ALA A 166 -10.97 -18.08 20.88
CA ALA A 166 -12.22 -18.81 21.00
C ALA A 166 -12.63 -19.44 19.65
N TYR A 167 -12.58 -18.67 18.56
CA TYR A 167 -12.96 -19.13 17.23
C TYR A 167 -12.11 -20.34 16.78
N PHE A 168 -10.79 -20.24 16.86
CA PHE A 168 -9.91 -21.33 16.39
C PHE A 168 -9.90 -22.54 17.31
N LYS A 169 -10.19 -22.36 18.60
CA LYS A 169 -10.39 -23.47 19.54
C LYS A 169 -11.62 -24.30 19.16
N ASP A 170 -12.75 -23.65 18.90
CA ASP A 170 -13.98 -24.34 18.47
C ASP A 170 -13.78 -25.01 17.09
N LEU A 171 -13.15 -24.29 16.15
CA LEU A 171 -12.90 -24.82 14.81
C LEU A 171 -11.97 -26.05 14.83
N LYS A 172 -10.97 -26.06 15.71
CA LYS A 172 -10.11 -27.23 15.93
C LYS A 172 -10.92 -28.42 16.45
N GLN A 173 -11.84 -28.19 17.36
CA GLN A 173 -12.69 -29.25 17.91
C GLN A 173 -13.65 -29.81 16.85
N GLU A 174 -14.24 -28.97 16.01
CA GLU A 174 -15.04 -29.42 14.86
C GLU A 174 -14.21 -30.25 13.89
N PHE A 175 -12.99 -29.80 13.56
CA PHE A 175 -12.10 -30.53 12.66
C PHE A 175 -11.72 -31.91 13.22
N ALA A 176 -11.49 -32.00 14.52
CA ALA A 176 -11.24 -33.27 15.21
C ALA A 176 -12.48 -34.19 15.17
N ASN A 177 -13.67 -33.64 15.42
CA ASN A 177 -14.92 -34.39 15.40
C ASN A 177 -15.26 -34.91 14.00
N ASP A 178 -15.07 -34.11 12.96
CA ASP A 178 -15.34 -34.52 11.57
C ASP A 178 -14.30 -35.53 11.07
N GLY A 179 -13.03 -35.36 11.43
CA GLY A 179 -12.01 -36.40 11.21
C GLY A 179 -12.37 -37.72 11.89
N PHE A 180 -12.99 -37.66 13.07
CA PHE A 180 -13.46 -38.83 13.80
C PHE A 180 -14.69 -39.51 13.16
N LYS A 181 -15.54 -38.77 12.44
CA LYS A 181 -16.69 -39.36 11.71
C LYS A 181 -16.27 -40.20 10.50
N GLY A 182 -15.13 -39.90 9.90
CA GLY A 182 -14.61 -40.60 8.71
C GLY A 182 -13.89 -41.91 9.01
N VAL A 183 -13.50 -42.15 10.26
CA VAL A 183 -12.91 -43.42 10.67
C VAL A 183 -14.01 -44.36 11.12
N THR A 184 -14.22 -45.45 10.38
CA THR A 184 -14.99 -46.57 10.92
C THR A 184 -14.23 -47.06 12.15
N PRO A 185 -14.82 -47.01 13.37
CA PRO A 185 -14.15 -47.53 14.55
C PRO A 185 -13.77 -48.99 14.28
N PRO A 186 -12.58 -49.44 14.71
CA PRO A 186 -12.21 -50.84 14.58
C PRO A 186 -13.34 -51.70 15.15
N GLU A 187 -13.72 -52.73 14.41
CA GLU A 187 -14.77 -53.66 14.84
C GLU A 187 -14.43 -54.16 16.24
N SER A 188 -15.37 -53.99 17.20
CA SER A 188 -15.11 -54.41 18.58
C SER A 188 -14.83 -55.91 18.62
N ALA A 189 -14.02 -56.35 19.57
CA ALA A 189 -13.71 -57.77 19.74
C ALA A 189 -14.99 -58.61 19.84
N GLU A 190 -16.04 -58.10 20.49
CA GLU A 190 -17.35 -58.75 20.62
C GLU A 190 -18.05 -58.94 19.27
N LYS A 191 -18.13 -57.90 18.43
CA LYS A 191 -18.74 -58.02 17.09
C LYS A 191 -17.96 -58.94 16.17
N LYS A 192 -16.62 -58.95 16.30
CA LYS A 192 -15.76 -59.84 15.54
C LYS A 192 -15.96 -61.30 15.95
N ILE A 193 -16.03 -61.57 17.26
CA ILE A 193 -16.32 -62.89 17.81
C ILE A 193 -17.72 -63.36 17.41
N GLU A 194 -18.72 -62.48 17.42
CA GLU A 194 -20.09 -62.80 17.02
C GLU A 194 -20.16 -63.22 15.54
N LYS A 195 -19.58 -62.43 14.63
CA LYS A 195 -19.48 -62.80 13.20
C LYS A 195 -18.70 -64.09 12.95
N GLU A 196 -17.58 -64.28 13.63
CA GLU A 196 -16.79 -65.52 13.53
C GLU A 196 -17.61 -66.72 14.03
N SER A 197 -18.34 -66.56 15.14
CA SER A 197 -19.20 -67.61 15.68
C SER A 197 -20.37 -67.96 14.77
N GLU A 198 -21.02 -66.96 14.14
CA GLU A 198 -22.06 -67.18 13.14
C GLU A 198 -21.53 -67.87 11.89
N SER A 199 -20.33 -67.50 11.43
CA SER A 199 -19.67 -68.15 10.29
C SER A 199 -19.32 -69.61 10.57
N ILE A 200 -18.82 -69.89 11.78
CA ILE A 200 -18.51 -71.25 12.23
C ILE A 200 -19.80 -72.07 12.33
N ALA A 201 -20.87 -71.52 12.91
CA ALA A 201 -22.16 -72.19 13.01
C ALA A 201 -22.73 -72.56 11.62
N LYS A 202 -22.67 -71.66 10.65
CA LYS A 202 -23.09 -71.95 9.26
C LYS A 202 -22.29 -73.07 8.62
N MET A 203 -20.96 -73.08 8.79
CA MET A 203 -20.11 -74.16 8.28
C MET A 203 -20.44 -75.51 8.93
N ILE A 204 -20.74 -75.53 10.22
CA ILE A 204 -21.16 -76.75 10.92
C ILE A 204 -22.51 -77.24 10.40
N ASP A 205 -23.48 -76.34 10.20
CA ASP A 205 -24.80 -76.70 9.66
C ASP A 205 -24.73 -77.21 8.21
N GLU A 206 -23.88 -76.62 7.36
CA GLU A 206 -23.66 -77.12 6.00
C GLU A 206 -22.92 -78.46 5.99
N GLY A 207 -21.89 -78.60 6.83
CA GLY A 207 -21.14 -79.85 7.00
C GLY A 207 -22.02 -80.99 7.50
N THR A 208 -22.92 -80.72 8.45
CA THR A 208 -23.84 -81.73 8.98
C THR A 208 -24.90 -82.12 7.94
N LYS A 209 -25.46 -81.15 7.20
CA LYS A 209 -26.40 -81.44 6.09
C LYS A 209 -25.76 -82.32 5.02
N THR A 210 -24.53 -81.98 4.59
CA THR A 210 -23.81 -82.75 3.58
C THR A 210 -23.49 -84.18 4.03
N ILE A 211 -23.12 -84.39 5.30
CA ILE A 211 -22.92 -85.73 5.87
C ILE A 211 -24.24 -86.53 5.91
N VAL A 212 -25.33 -85.90 6.33
CA VAL A 212 -26.66 -86.55 6.37
C VAL A 212 -27.11 -86.94 4.97
N GLU A 213 -26.83 -86.13 3.96
CA GLU A 213 -27.17 -86.41 2.57
C GLU A 213 -26.28 -87.50 1.96
N GLN A 214 -25.00 -87.55 2.30
CA GLN A 214 -24.11 -88.67 1.94
C GLN A 214 -24.54 -90.00 2.54
N ASN A 215 -25.06 -90.01 3.77
CA ASN A 215 -25.54 -91.23 4.45
C ASN A 215 -26.91 -91.74 3.97
N LYS A 216 -27.58 -91.00 3.08
CA LYS A 216 -28.86 -91.42 2.46
C LYS A 216 -28.69 -92.13 1.11
N ASN A 217 -27.47 -92.13 0.55
CA ASN A 217 -27.07 -92.91 -0.62
C ASN A 217 -26.36 -94.20 -0.20
#